data_AF-A0A7Y3K4J2-F1
#
_entry.id   AF-A0A7Y3K4J2-F1
#
_cell.length_a   1.000
_cell.length_b   1.000
_cell.length_c   1.000
_cell.angle_alpha   90.00
_cell.angle_beta   90.00
_cell.angle_gamma   90.00
#
_symmetry.space_group_name_H-M   'P 1'
#
loop_
_entity.id
_entity.type
_entity.pdbx_description
1 polymer ?
#
loop_
_entity_poly.entity_id
_entity_poly.type
_entity_poly.pdbx_seq_one_letter_code
_entity_poly.pdbx_strand_id
1 'polypeptide(L)'
;MRCIGVYNASSSVHGDYPTRFYLPGYSPKSLHKGAFREMDFVKEKLGVEVQFGKYSFMVYNVAAKMTIFRNLGHIDVGIEVVPVKALADSMSSGVSYFEQFVWDLEKRGTSNIDIPVLILGIDV
;
A
#
# COMPACT_ATOMS: atom_id res chain seq x y z
N MET A 1 -9.88 -32.39 -6.55
CA MET A 1 -9.17 -31.09 -6.52
C MET A 1 -10.07 -30.04 -7.14
N ARG A 2 -10.76 -29.23 -6.33
CA ARG A 2 -11.48 -28.06 -6.85
C ARG A 2 -10.53 -26.88 -6.77
N CYS A 3 -10.10 -26.38 -7.93
CA CYS A 3 -9.46 -25.07 -8.02
C CYS A 3 -10.53 -24.05 -7.61
N ILE A 4 -10.44 -23.53 -6.40
CA ILE A 4 -11.29 -22.41 -5.97
C ILE A 4 -10.79 -21.25 -6.83
N GLY A 5 -11.60 -20.79 -7.78
CA GLY A 5 -11.25 -19.68 -8.64
C GLY A 5 -10.79 -18.50 -7.80
N VAL A 6 -9.51 -18.13 -7.92
CA VAL A 6 -9.02 -16.85 -7.42
C VAL A 6 -9.63 -15.82 -8.36
N TYR A 7 -10.77 -15.25 -7.98
CA TYR A 7 -11.28 -14.06 -8.64
C TYR A 7 -10.22 -12.97 -8.41
N ASN A 8 -9.43 -12.69 -9.45
CA ASN A 8 -8.55 -11.53 -9.49
C ASN A 8 -9.44 -10.27 -9.50
N ALA A 9 -9.72 -9.75 -8.31
CA ALA A 9 -10.23 -8.40 -8.17
C ALA A 9 -9.09 -7.53 -7.64
N SER A 10 -8.11 -7.25 -8.51
CA SER A 10 -7.33 -6.04 -8.33
C SER A 10 -8.29 -4.86 -8.45
N SER A 11 -8.19 -3.89 -7.54
CA SER A 11 -9.01 -2.69 -7.59
C SER A 11 -8.14 -1.49 -7.89
N SER A 12 -8.55 -0.70 -8.87
CA SER A 12 -7.87 0.52 -9.28
C SER A 12 -8.71 1.74 -8.90
N VAL A 13 -8.07 2.76 -8.35
CA VAL A 13 -8.67 4.04 -7.97
C VAL A 13 -8.10 5.15 -8.84
N HIS A 14 -8.96 5.97 -9.45
CA HIS A 14 -8.52 7.11 -10.26
C HIS A 14 -8.04 8.27 -9.37
N GLY A 15 -6.95 8.93 -9.79
CA GLY A 15 -6.44 10.12 -9.13
C GLY A 15 -7.00 11.40 -9.76
N ASP A 16 -7.91 12.09 -9.08
CA ASP A 16 -8.31 13.44 -9.44
C ASP A 16 -7.35 14.45 -8.84
N TYR A 17 -6.46 15.02 -9.67
CA TYR A 17 -5.40 15.93 -9.21
C TYR A 17 -5.86 17.40 -9.22
N PRO A 18 -5.99 18.06 -8.06
CA PRO A 18 -6.42 19.45 -7.99
C PRO A 18 -5.28 20.40 -8.40
N THR A 19 -5.56 21.31 -9.35
CA THR A 19 -4.60 22.35 -9.79
C THR A 19 -4.64 23.62 -8.93
N ARG A 20 -5.63 23.74 -8.02
CA ARG A 20 -5.85 24.93 -7.19
C ARG A 20 -4.72 25.28 -6.21
N PHE A 21 -3.77 24.38 -6.01
CA PHE A 21 -2.62 24.58 -5.11
C PHE A 21 -1.37 25.06 -5.85
N TYR A 22 -1.44 25.28 -7.17
CA TYR A 22 -0.32 25.83 -7.92
C TYR A 22 -0.15 27.33 -7.69
N LEU A 23 1.10 27.79 -7.74
CA LEU A 23 1.44 29.21 -7.59
C LEU A 23 0.82 30.03 -8.74
N PRO A 24 0.43 31.29 -8.49
CA PRO A 24 -0.01 32.19 -9.55
C PRO A 24 1.02 32.27 -10.68
N GLY A 25 0.57 32.14 -11.93
CA GLY A 25 1.44 32.18 -13.12
C GLY A 25 2.06 30.83 -13.52
N TYR A 26 1.94 29.78 -12.70
CA TYR A 26 2.33 28.43 -13.10
C TYR A 26 1.24 27.79 -13.97
N SER A 27 1.59 27.42 -15.20
CA SER A 27 0.71 26.69 -16.12
C SER A 27 1.18 25.23 -16.20
N PRO A 28 0.48 24.28 -15.55
CA PRO A 28 0.84 22.88 -15.62
C PRO A 28 0.68 22.36 -17.05
N LYS A 29 1.59 21.49 -17.48
CA LYS A 29 1.34 20.67 -18.66
C LYS A 29 0.10 19.81 -18.42
N SER A 30 -0.64 19.52 -19.49
CA SER A 30 -1.76 18.58 -19.42
C SER A 30 -1.28 17.28 -18.77
N LEU A 31 -1.91 16.90 -17.67
CA LEU A 31 -1.65 15.61 -17.05
C LEU A 31 -2.09 14.53 -18.02
N HIS A 32 -1.20 13.59 -18.33
CA HIS A 32 -1.58 12.40 -19.10
C HIS A 32 -2.73 11.70 -18.37
N LYS A 33 -3.82 11.39 -19.07
CA LYS A 33 -4.94 10.61 -18.51
C LYS A 33 -4.39 9.29 -18.00
N GLY A 34 -4.62 8.97 -16.72
CA GLY A 34 -4.41 7.61 -16.22
C GLY A 34 -3.45 7.46 -15.05
N ALA A 35 -3.30 8.45 -14.16
CA ALA A 35 -2.71 8.11 -12.87
C ALA A 35 -3.77 7.42 -12.01
N PHE A 36 -3.57 6.13 -11.79
CA PHE A 36 -4.38 5.30 -10.90
C PHE A 36 -3.52 4.74 -9.78
N ARG A 37 -4.17 4.35 -8.69
CA ARG A 37 -3.58 3.54 -7.64
C ARG A 37 -4.18 2.16 -7.74
N GLU A 38 -3.34 1.14 -7.66
CA GLU A 38 -3.77 -0.25 -7.63
C GLU A 38 -3.43 -0.87 -6.29
N MET A 39 -4.29 -1.82 -5.90
CA MET A 39 -4.04 -2.74 -4.81
C MET A 39 -3.88 -4.14 -5.39
N ASP A 40 -2.87 -4.88 -4.91
CA ASP A 40 -2.51 -6.19 -5.48
C ASP A 40 -3.71 -7.15 -5.45
N PHE A 41 -4.39 -7.23 -4.30
CA PHE A 41 -5.59 -8.05 -4.16
C PHE A 41 -6.65 -7.35 -3.31
N VAL A 42 -7.91 -7.45 -3.73
CA VAL A 42 -9.07 -7.10 -2.92
C VAL A 42 -10.10 -8.21 -2.95
N LYS A 43 -10.60 -8.61 -1.78
CA LYS A 43 -11.66 -9.61 -1.66
C LYS A 43 -12.47 -9.36 -0.41
N GLU A 44 -13.80 -9.33 -0.51
CA GLU A 44 -14.70 -9.15 0.66
C GLU A 44 -14.30 -7.96 1.56
N LYS A 45 -13.98 -6.80 0.95
CA LYS A 45 -13.48 -5.59 1.66
C LYS A 45 -12.16 -5.79 2.42
N LEU A 46 -11.39 -6.84 2.15
CA LEU A 46 -10.01 -7.00 2.61
C LEU A 46 -9.05 -6.62 1.48
N GLY A 47 -8.16 -5.65 1.74
CA GLY A 47 -7.04 -5.32 0.87
C GLY A 47 -5.80 -6.10 1.25
N VAL A 48 -5.04 -6.60 0.28
CA VAL A 48 -3.76 -7.27 0.51
C VAL A 48 -2.72 -6.69 -0.40
N GLU A 49 -1.55 -6.44 0.17
CA GLU A 49 -0.33 -5.98 -0.49
C GLU A 49 0.81 -6.94 -0.19
N VAL A 50 1.61 -7.25 -1.20
CA VAL A 50 2.82 -8.05 -1.04
C VAL A 50 4.02 -7.19 -1.37
N GLN A 51 4.88 -6.94 -0.38
CA GLN A 51 5.91 -5.93 -0.53
C GLN A 51 7.31 -6.41 -0.12
N PHE A 52 8.10 -6.71 -1.15
CA PHE A 52 9.53 -7.01 -1.06
C PHE A 52 10.37 -5.88 -1.67
N GLY A 53 9.88 -4.65 -1.52
CA GLY A 53 10.47 -3.43 -2.06
C GLY A 53 11.21 -2.61 -1.01
N LYS A 54 11.35 -1.32 -1.29
CA LYS A 54 11.98 -0.35 -0.38
C LYS A 54 11.00 0.08 0.72
N TYR A 55 11.55 0.49 1.87
CA TYR A 55 10.77 0.93 3.04
C TYR A 55 9.73 2.02 2.72
N SER A 56 10.04 2.93 1.79
CA SER A 56 9.15 4.03 1.39
C SER A 56 7.81 3.54 0.83
N PHE A 57 7.81 2.38 0.17
CA PHE A 57 6.60 1.79 -0.40
C PHE A 57 5.76 1.08 0.66
N MET A 58 6.38 0.41 1.64
CA MET A 58 5.65 -0.21 2.76
C MET A 58 4.92 0.84 3.60
N VAL A 59 5.61 1.94 3.94
CA VAL A 59 4.96 3.08 4.63
C VAL A 59 3.85 3.66 3.78
N TYR A 60 4.06 3.86 2.47
CA TYR A 60 3.00 4.36 1.59
C TYR A 60 1.79 3.43 1.54
N ASN A 61 2.00 2.11 1.46
CA ASN A 61 0.92 1.12 1.43
C ASN A 61 0.02 1.25 2.67
N VAL A 62 0.61 1.16 3.87
CA VAL A 62 -0.13 1.13 5.13
C VAL A 62 -0.63 2.51 5.56
N ALA A 63 0.23 3.53 5.52
CA ALA A 63 -0.08 4.87 6.04
C ALA A 63 -0.87 5.76 5.07
N ALA A 64 -0.95 5.41 3.78
CA ALA A 64 -1.63 6.23 2.79
C ALA A 64 -2.57 5.42 1.87
N LYS A 65 -2.05 4.42 1.15
CA LYS A 65 -2.80 3.72 0.10
C LYS A 65 -4.02 3.01 0.68
N MET A 66 -3.86 2.20 1.72
CA MET A 66 -4.97 1.47 2.34
C MET A 66 -6.04 2.43 2.91
N THR A 67 -5.63 3.53 3.54
CA THR A 67 -6.57 4.59 3.99
C THR A 67 -7.34 5.22 2.82
N ILE A 68 -6.70 5.49 1.68
CA ILE A 68 -7.38 5.99 0.47
C ILE A 68 -8.44 4.99 0.00
N PHE A 69 -8.08 3.71 -0.11
CA PHE A 69 -9.01 2.67 -0.54
C PHE A 69 -10.16 2.46 0.45
N ARG A 70 -9.90 2.60 1.76
CA ARG A 70 -10.94 2.61 2.79
C ARG A 70 -11.92 3.77 2.63
N ASN A 71 -11.40 4.97 2.42
CA ASN A 71 -12.21 6.18 2.28
C ASN A 71 -13.09 6.15 1.02
N LEU A 72 -12.62 5.50 -0.03
CA LEU A 72 -13.38 5.26 -1.26
C LEU A 72 -14.27 4.01 -1.19
N GLY A 73 -14.29 3.31 -0.05
CA GLY A 73 -15.18 2.19 0.21
C GLY A 73 -14.78 0.87 -0.46
N HIS A 74 -13.53 0.71 -0.89
CA HIS A 74 -13.05 -0.54 -1.51
C HIS A 74 -12.68 -1.62 -0.48
N ILE A 75 -12.10 -1.21 0.65
CA ILE A 75 -11.69 -2.10 1.74
C ILE A 75 -12.18 -1.55 3.09
N ASP A 76 -12.24 -2.39 4.11
CA ASP A 76 -12.44 -2.01 5.51
C ASP A 76 -11.17 -2.22 6.33
N VAL A 77 -10.35 -3.21 5.95
CA VAL A 77 -9.13 -3.63 6.62
C VAL A 77 -8.07 -4.06 5.60
N GLY A 78 -6.80 -4.11 6.03
CA GLY A 78 -5.66 -4.45 5.19
C GLY A 78 -4.77 -5.58 5.73
N ILE A 79 -3.99 -6.20 4.83
CA ILE A 79 -2.84 -7.04 5.15
C ILE A 79 -1.65 -6.55 4.33
N GLU A 80 -0.52 -6.32 4.97
CA GLU A 80 0.77 -6.08 4.31
C GLU A 80 1.67 -7.30 4.57
N VAL A 81 2.03 -8.02 3.50
CA VAL A 81 2.97 -9.16 3.57
C VAL A 81 4.38 -8.67 3.26
N VAL A 82 5.31 -8.91 4.19
CA VAL A 82 6.68 -8.39 4.16
C VAL A 82 7.67 -9.50 4.53
N PRO A 83 8.94 -9.43 4.11
CA PRO A 83 9.92 -10.42 4.52
C PRO A 83 10.36 -10.14 5.96
N VAL A 84 10.61 -11.17 6.77
CA VAL A 84 11.39 -10.97 8.00
C VAL A 84 12.86 -10.68 7.66
N LYS A 85 13.64 -10.19 8.62
CA LYS A 85 15.05 -9.85 8.39
C LYS A 85 15.86 -11.01 7.79
N ALA A 86 15.65 -12.23 8.29
CA ALA A 86 16.35 -13.42 7.80
C ALA A 86 16.13 -13.65 6.29
N LEU A 87 14.88 -13.54 5.83
CA LEU A 87 14.56 -13.62 4.40
C LEU A 87 15.18 -12.46 3.63
N ALA A 88 15.04 -11.22 4.13
CA ALA A 88 15.56 -10.02 3.47
C ALA A 88 17.09 -10.04 3.29
N ASP A 89 17.84 -10.69 4.18
CA ASP A 89 19.30 -10.83 4.07
C ASP A 89 19.74 -11.71 2.88
N SER A 90 18.83 -12.53 2.35
CA SER A 90 19.04 -13.29 1.11
C SER A 90 18.57 -12.55 -0.17
N MET A 91 18.08 -11.31 -0.02
CA MET A 91 17.52 -10.51 -1.11
C MET A 91 18.47 -9.39 -1.54
N SER A 92 18.03 -8.60 -2.53
CA SER A 92 18.79 -7.43 -2.98
C SER A 92 18.94 -6.38 -1.87
N SER A 93 20.02 -5.61 -1.92
CA SER A 93 20.23 -4.53 -0.96
C SER A 93 19.10 -3.50 -1.01
N GLY A 94 18.66 -3.05 0.16
CA GLY A 94 17.61 -2.04 0.30
C GLY A 94 16.18 -2.58 0.30
N VAL A 95 15.99 -3.91 0.29
CA VAL A 95 14.71 -4.53 0.67
C VAL A 95 14.45 -4.27 2.15
N SER A 96 13.30 -3.68 2.46
CA SER A 96 12.84 -3.49 3.84
C SER A 96 12.23 -4.78 4.40
N TYR A 97 12.24 -4.89 5.73
CA TYR A 97 11.85 -6.09 6.45
C TYR A 97 10.90 -5.77 7.60
N PHE A 98 10.21 -6.80 8.08
CA PHE A 98 9.20 -6.75 9.12
C PHE A 98 9.61 -5.93 10.35
N GLU A 99 10.78 -6.23 10.91
CA GLU A 99 11.26 -5.65 12.16
C GLU A 99 11.51 -4.14 12.02
N GLN A 100 12.11 -3.72 10.89
CA GLN A 100 12.26 -2.31 10.56
C GLN A 100 10.89 -1.63 10.48
N PHE A 101 9.91 -2.28 9.85
CA PHE A 101 8.61 -1.68 9.63
C PHE A 101 7.77 -1.55 10.89
N VAL A 102 7.83 -2.55 11.78
CA VAL A 102 7.24 -2.46 13.11
C VAL A 102 7.81 -1.24 13.84
N TRP A 103 9.14 -1.09 13.84
CA TRP A 103 9.77 0.08 14.46
C TRP A 103 9.31 1.40 13.81
N ASP A 104 9.27 1.47 12.48
CA ASP A 104 8.80 2.66 11.75
C ASP A 104 7.35 3.03 12.14
N LEU A 105 6.45 2.05 12.21
CA LEU A 105 5.04 2.27 12.58
C LEU A 105 4.90 2.70 14.05
N GLU A 106 5.66 2.09 14.96
CA GLU A 106 5.69 2.51 16.37
C GLU A 106 6.19 3.95 16.53
N LYS A 107 7.24 4.34 15.80
CA LYS A 107 7.80 5.70 15.87
C LYS A 107 6.94 6.73 15.15
N ARG A 108 6.27 6.35 14.06
CA ARG A 108 5.28 7.20 13.39
C ARG A 108 4.09 7.49 14.32
N GLY A 109 3.72 6.51 15.15
CA GLY A 109 2.56 6.57 16.01
C GLY A 109 1.25 6.32 15.25
N THR A 110 0.16 6.39 16.00
CA THR A 110 -1.20 6.17 15.51
C THR A 110 -1.87 7.48 15.15
N SER A 111 -2.56 7.49 14.02
CA SER A 111 -3.41 8.58 13.55
C SER A 111 -4.88 8.16 13.56
N ASN A 112 -5.78 9.12 13.71
CA ASN A 112 -7.22 8.87 13.69
C ASN A 112 -7.77 8.47 12.29
N ILE A 113 -6.94 8.58 11.24
CA ILE A 113 -7.26 8.14 9.88
C ILE A 113 -6.70 6.75 9.55
N ASP A 114 -5.96 6.14 10.49
CA ASP A 114 -5.45 4.79 10.28
C ASP A 114 -6.61 3.79 10.25
N ILE A 115 -6.40 2.70 9.50
CA ILE A 115 -7.33 1.58 9.44
C ILE A 115 -6.67 0.35 10.08
N PRO A 116 -7.44 -0.68 10.48
CA PRO A 116 -6.84 -1.92 10.95
C PRO A 116 -6.06 -2.60 9.81
N VAL A 117 -4.76 -2.80 10.02
CA VAL A 117 -3.88 -3.50 9.09
C VAL A 117 -3.07 -4.55 9.84
N LEU A 118 -3.07 -5.78 9.33
CA LEU A 118 -2.17 -6.84 9.78
C LEU A 118 -0.86 -6.76 9.01
N ILE A 119 0.26 -6.62 9.73
CA ILE A 119 1.60 -6.77 9.13
C ILE A 119 2.00 -8.23 9.29
N LEU A 120 2.21 -8.94 8.17
CA LEU A 120 2.55 -10.35 8.14
C LEU A 120 3.98 -10.55 7.65
N GLY A 121 4.90 -10.81 8.58
CA GLY A 121 6.28 -11.22 8.28
C GLY A 121 6.34 -12.68 7.83
N ILE A 122 7.05 -12.96 6.72
CA ILE A 122 7.26 -14.32 6.20
C ILE A 122 8.74 -14.68 6.09
N ASP A 123 9.02 -15.97 6.15
CA ASP A 123 10.34 -16.58 5.94
C ASP A 123 10.22 -17.88 5.10
N VAL A 124 11.35 -18.51 4.77
CA VAL A 124 11.44 -19.74 3.94
C VAL A 124 11.54 -21.03 4.74
#